data_AF-A0A9D7QC64-F1
#
_entry.id   AF-A0A9D7QC64-F1
#
_cell.length_a   1.000
_cell.length_b   1.000
_cell.length_c   1.000
_cell.angle_alpha   90.00
_cell.angle_beta   90.00
_cell.angle_gamma   90.00
#
_symmetry.space_group_name_H-M   'P 1'
#
loop_
_entity.id
_entity.type
_entity.pdbx_description
1 polymer ?
#
loop_
_entity_poly.entity_id
_entity_poly.type
_entity_poly.pdbx_seq_one_letter_code
_entity_poly.pdbx_strand_id
1 'polypeptide(L)'
;MPNLSAIQLRDPFIVADATTGIYRLYGTTALGGPMEAPDGFTVRTSPDLRRWSEPRPVLSRSAGPAGADFFWAPEVHHYRGRWYLFASYGAGMNVVKPLAHYTAIHVAATPDGPFAPHSDGPVTPLGWFCIDGTLHVDRQEQAWIVFVREWTQVVNGEIYAMPLSPDLRRPAGEPHLLFRASSAPWSTRQKSEYGEGYQVTDGPWVHRTAAGTLLLLWSSFGHGGYVTGIARSLSGDITGPWEQAETPLFATDGGHPMLFRDFDNRLLLTLHSPNRPMQERVRLLPVQETAGCNAERRFEARSKSILLSLYLYLSHSSSGRESQPDLTNARERGAAHNDSLLVGRTRKANNWILISLRIICV
;
A
#
# COMPACT_ATOMS: atom_id res chain seq x y z
N MET A 1 -0.94 -27.72 -7.13
CA MET A 1 -1.31 -26.33 -6.82
C MET A 1 -0.48 -25.86 -5.66
N PRO A 2 0.53 -24.99 -5.87
CA PRO A 2 1.32 -24.41 -4.79
C PRO A 2 0.45 -23.67 -3.77
N ASN A 3 0.90 -23.64 -2.51
CA ASN A 3 0.38 -22.72 -1.51
C ASN A 3 0.80 -21.29 -1.85
N LEU A 4 0.00 -20.29 -1.45
CA LEU A 4 0.30 -18.87 -1.69
C LEU A 4 1.71 -18.47 -1.19
N SER A 5 2.13 -18.97 -0.03
CA SER A 5 3.46 -18.67 0.54
C SER A 5 4.65 -19.20 -0.28
N ALA A 6 4.40 -20.14 -1.20
CA ALA A 6 5.41 -20.64 -2.13
C ALA A 6 5.47 -19.82 -3.43
N ILE A 7 4.48 -18.95 -3.67
CA ILE A 7 4.44 -18.10 -4.87
C ILE A 7 5.32 -16.89 -4.65
N GLN A 8 6.42 -16.87 -5.40
CA GLN A 8 7.28 -15.73 -5.54
C GLN A 8 6.70 -14.76 -6.56
N LEU A 9 6.26 -13.59 -6.09
CA LEU A 9 5.57 -12.58 -6.89
C LEU A 9 5.66 -11.22 -6.19
N ARG A 10 5.84 -10.17 -7.00
CA ARG A 10 5.75 -8.77 -6.57
C ARG A 10 4.49 -8.14 -7.11
N ASP A 11 4.07 -7.05 -6.46
CA ASP A 11 2.98 -6.19 -6.92
C ASP A 11 1.68 -7.00 -7.12
N PRO A 12 1.23 -7.75 -6.09
CA PRO A 12 0.10 -8.66 -6.25
C PRO A 12 -1.20 -7.89 -6.46
N PHE A 13 -1.90 -8.26 -7.52
CA PHE A 13 -3.24 -7.79 -7.80
C PHE A 13 -4.22 -8.96 -7.81
N ILE A 14 -5.28 -8.88 -7.00
CA ILE A 14 -6.28 -9.94 -6.91
C ILE A 14 -7.65 -9.47 -7.40
N VAL A 15 -8.18 -10.22 -8.36
CA VAL A 15 -9.59 -10.13 -8.77
C VAL A 15 -10.37 -11.24 -8.05
N ALA A 16 -11.36 -10.86 -7.24
CA ALA A 16 -12.36 -11.78 -6.70
C ALA A 16 -13.59 -11.79 -7.61
N ASP A 17 -13.68 -12.78 -8.50
CA ASP A 17 -14.77 -12.90 -9.47
C ASP A 17 -15.89 -13.77 -8.88
N ALA A 18 -16.88 -13.11 -8.28
CA ALA A 18 -18.03 -13.77 -7.66
C ALA A 18 -18.93 -14.51 -8.68
N THR A 19 -18.88 -14.15 -9.97
CA THR A 19 -19.67 -14.83 -11.01
C THR A 19 -19.15 -16.24 -11.27
N THR A 20 -17.83 -16.44 -11.22
CA THR A 20 -17.20 -17.75 -11.40
C THR A 20 -16.82 -18.43 -10.10
N GLY A 21 -16.81 -17.71 -8.97
CA GLY A 21 -16.33 -18.23 -7.69
C GLY A 21 -14.82 -18.46 -7.66
N ILE A 22 -14.06 -17.70 -8.46
CA ILE A 22 -12.61 -17.87 -8.63
C ILE A 22 -11.87 -16.56 -8.35
N TYR A 23 -10.81 -16.65 -7.55
CA TYR A 23 -9.82 -15.60 -7.40
C TYR A 23 -8.76 -15.70 -8.50
N ARG A 24 -8.32 -14.56 -9.01
CA ARG A 24 -7.21 -14.45 -9.98
C ARG A 24 -6.13 -13.56 -9.43
N LEU A 25 -4.89 -14.05 -9.47
CA LEU A 25 -3.70 -13.34 -9.02
C LEU A 25 -2.85 -12.99 -10.23
N TYR A 26 -2.57 -11.70 -10.35
CA TYR A 26 -1.62 -11.10 -11.27
C TYR A 26 -0.49 -10.47 -10.47
N GLY A 27 0.62 -10.21 -11.14
CA GLY A 27 1.73 -9.46 -10.58
C GLY A 27 2.96 -9.57 -11.47
N THR A 28 4.03 -8.94 -11.02
CA THR A 28 5.32 -8.98 -11.73
C THR A 28 5.97 -10.36 -11.53
N THR A 29 6.13 -11.13 -12.62
CA THR A 29 6.69 -12.49 -12.60
C THR A 29 7.97 -12.59 -13.42
N ALA A 30 9.15 -12.47 -12.80
CA ALA A 30 10.44 -12.58 -13.50
C ALA A 30 11.63 -12.62 -12.55
N LEU A 31 11.92 -13.75 -11.90
CA LEU A 31 12.99 -13.75 -10.90
C LEU A 31 13.97 -14.90 -11.17
N GLY A 32 14.88 -14.59 -12.08
CA GLY A 32 16.17 -15.26 -12.37
C GLY A 32 17.20 -14.32 -13.03
N GLY A 33 16.87 -13.03 -13.14
CA GLY A 33 17.56 -11.94 -13.85
C GLY A 33 16.80 -10.62 -13.62
N PRO A 34 17.21 -9.47 -14.19
CA PRO A 34 16.79 -8.13 -13.75
C PRO A 34 15.33 -7.78 -14.12
N MET A 35 14.34 -8.33 -13.39
CA MET A 35 12.94 -7.85 -13.43
C MET A 35 12.26 -7.81 -14.82
N GLU A 36 12.64 -8.71 -15.74
CA GLU A 36 12.35 -8.57 -17.19
C GLU A 36 11.05 -9.22 -17.71
N ALA A 37 10.21 -9.81 -16.85
CA ALA A 37 9.05 -10.68 -17.18
C ALA A 37 9.16 -11.31 -18.59
N PRO A 38 10.10 -12.27 -18.79
CA PRO A 38 10.54 -12.66 -20.12
C PRO A 38 9.38 -13.17 -21.00
N ASP A 39 8.33 -13.69 -20.38
CA ASP A 39 7.15 -14.23 -21.03
C ASP A 39 5.93 -13.26 -21.04
N GLY A 40 6.08 -12.04 -20.50
CA GLY A 40 4.99 -11.08 -20.30
C GLY A 40 4.24 -11.31 -18.97
N PHE A 41 2.92 -11.09 -18.96
CA PHE A 41 2.09 -11.25 -17.77
C PHE A 41 1.37 -12.60 -17.73
N THR A 42 1.27 -13.15 -16.53
CA THR A 42 0.57 -14.42 -16.26
C THR A 42 -0.51 -14.23 -15.20
N VAL A 43 -1.46 -15.18 -15.16
CA VAL A 43 -2.49 -15.30 -14.14
C VAL A 43 -2.39 -16.64 -13.44
N ARG A 44 -2.60 -16.63 -12.12
CA ARG A 44 -2.90 -17.84 -11.33
C ARG A 44 -4.34 -17.77 -10.83
N THR A 45 -5.02 -18.91 -10.76
CA THR A 45 -6.40 -18.99 -10.26
C THR A 45 -6.45 -19.76 -8.94
N SER A 46 -7.37 -19.41 -8.05
CA SER A 46 -7.62 -20.11 -6.79
C SER A 46 -9.10 -20.08 -6.43
N PRO A 47 -9.68 -21.16 -5.87
CA PRO A 47 -11.03 -21.12 -5.30
C PRO A 47 -11.05 -20.59 -3.86
N ASP A 48 -9.90 -20.54 -3.16
CA ASP A 48 -9.84 -20.42 -1.69
C ASP A 48 -8.77 -19.46 -1.15
N LEU A 49 -8.05 -18.75 -2.04
CA LEU A 49 -6.88 -17.90 -1.75
C LEU A 49 -5.67 -18.64 -1.15
N ARG A 50 -5.75 -19.95 -0.92
CA ARG A 50 -4.70 -20.76 -0.29
C ARG A 50 -3.90 -21.52 -1.32
N ARG A 51 -4.58 -22.24 -2.20
CA ARG A 51 -3.97 -23.07 -3.25
C ARG A 51 -4.23 -22.46 -4.61
N TRP A 52 -3.16 -22.32 -5.38
CA TRP A 52 -3.18 -21.60 -6.64
C TRP A 52 -2.76 -22.50 -7.79
N SER A 53 -3.30 -22.26 -8.98
CA SER A 53 -2.87 -22.94 -10.20
C SER A 53 -1.42 -22.61 -10.56
N GLU A 54 -0.87 -23.36 -11.51
CA GLU A 54 0.30 -22.90 -12.27
C GLU A 54 -0.03 -21.61 -13.05
N PRO A 55 0.98 -20.77 -13.34
CA PRO A 55 0.75 -19.52 -14.04
C PRO A 55 0.42 -19.80 -15.50
N ARG A 56 -0.58 -19.10 -16.04
CA ARG A 56 -0.94 -19.13 -17.46
C ARG A 56 -0.72 -17.76 -18.07
N PRO A 57 -0.16 -17.64 -19.28
CA PRO A 57 0.04 -16.36 -19.94
C PRO A 57 -1.32 -15.68 -20.21
N VAL A 58 -1.40 -14.39 -19.91
CA VAL A 58 -2.56 -13.54 -20.23
C VAL A 58 -2.18 -12.40 -21.17
N LEU A 59 -0.92 -11.99 -21.18
CA LEU A 59 -0.35 -11.10 -22.19
C LEU A 59 1.08 -11.59 -22.46
N SER A 60 1.33 -12.14 -23.64
CA SER A 60 2.70 -12.53 -24.01
C SER A 60 3.55 -11.28 -24.26
N ARG A 61 4.86 -11.37 -24.05
CA ARG A 61 5.80 -10.29 -24.41
C ARG A 61 5.64 -9.83 -25.86
N SER A 62 5.43 -10.78 -26.79
CA SER A 62 5.21 -10.49 -28.22
C SER A 62 3.90 -9.76 -28.53
N ALA A 63 2.90 -9.86 -27.66
CA ALA A 63 1.64 -9.14 -27.77
C ALA A 63 1.63 -7.82 -26.99
N GLY A 64 2.65 -7.58 -26.16
CA GLY A 64 2.88 -6.31 -25.47
C GLY A 64 3.54 -5.26 -26.36
N PRO A 65 3.88 -4.08 -25.80
CA PRO A 65 4.51 -3.01 -26.54
C PRO A 65 5.85 -3.43 -27.16
N ALA A 66 6.03 -3.11 -28.45
CA ALA A 66 7.26 -3.43 -29.16
C ALA A 66 8.47 -2.73 -28.52
N GLY A 67 9.55 -3.48 -28.28
CA GLY A 67 10.78 -2.96 -27.69
C GLY A 67 10.72 -2.70 -26.18
N ALA A 68 9.65 -3.09 -25.49
CA ALA A 68 9.60 -3.08 -24.04
C ALA A 68 10.47 -4.20 -23.46
N ASP A 69 11.35 -3.83 -22.54
CA ASP A 69 12.18 -4.73 -21.74
C ASP A 69 11.53 -5.10 -20.42
N PHE A 70 10.78 -4.15 -19.84
CA PHE A 70 10.17 -4.26 -18.53
C PHE A 70 8.66 -4.37 -18.60
N PHE A 71 8.10 -5.26 -17.79
CA PHE A 71 6.67 -5.56 -17.67
C PHE A 71 6.35 -5.63 -16.17
N TRP A 72 5.80 -4.55 -15.61
CA TRP A 72 5.63 -4.41 -14.15
C TRP A 72 4.20 -4.09 -13.74
N ALA A 73 3.88 -4.55 -12.53
CA ALA A 73 2.69 -4.22 -11.76
C ALA A 73 1.38 -4.26 -12.56
N PRO A 74 1.00 -5.43 -13.10
CA PRO A 74 -0.26 -5.55 -13.83
C PRO A 74 -1.46 -5.49 -12.88
N GLU A 75 -2.38 -4.58 -13.15
CA GLU A 75 -3.69 -4.50 -12.50
C GLU A 75 -4.81 -4.85 -13.48
N VAL A 76 -5.77 -5.67 -13.06
CA VAL A 76 -6.87 -6.12 -13.93
C VAL A 76 -8.21 -5.64 -13.39
N HIS A 77 -8.83 -4.71 -14.11
CA HIS A 77 -10.05 -4.02 -13.71
C HIS A 77 -11.24 -4.44 -14.56
N HIS A 78 -12.38 -4.72 -13.93
CA HIS A 78 -13.65 -4.84 -14.66
C HIS A 78 -14.27 -3.45 -14.84
N TYR A 79 -14.50 -3.03 -16.08
CA TYR A 79 -15.08 -1.73 -16.40
C TYR A 79 -16.01 -1.87 -17.60
N ARG A 80 -17.24 -1.37 -17.49
CA ARG A 80 -18.24 -1.35 -18.58
C ARG A 80 -18.35 -2.66 -19.38
N GLY A 81 -18.38 -3.80 -18.67
CA GLY A 81 -18.60 -5.13 -19.25
C GLY A 81 -17.37 -5.77 -19.90
N ARG A 82 -16.18 -5.18 -19.76
CA ARG A 82 -14.92 -5.74 -20.24
C ARG A 82 -13.85 -5.71 -19.14
N TRP A 83 -12.76 -6.43 -19.38
CA TRP A 83 -11.63 -6.52 -18.47
C TRP A 83 -10.44 -5.76 -19.06
N TYR A 84 -9.85 -4.88 -18.26
CA TYR A 84 -8.74 -4.03 -18.68
C TYR A 84 -7.52 -4.31 -17.83
N LEU A 85 -6.41 -4.64 -18.48
CA LEU A 85 -5.11 -4.80 -17.85
C LEU A 85 -4.34 -3.48 -17.99
N PHE A 86 -4.08 -2.82 -16.87
CA PHE A 86 -3.18 -1.69 -16.75
C PHE A 86 -1.83 -2.24 -16.35
N ALA A 87 -0.77 -1.82 -17.05
CA ALA A 87 0.57 -2.26 -16.70
C ALA A 87 1.62 -1.23 -17.11
N SER A 88 2.73 -1.27 -16.40
CA SER A 88 3.87 -0.41 -16.64
C SER A 88 4.89 -1.11 -17.53
N TYR A 89 5.41 -0.34 -18.48
CA TYR A 89 6.37 -0.78 -19.47
C TYR A 89 7.57 0.14 -19.49
N GLY A 90 8.72 -0.43 -19.78
CA GLY A 90 9.97 0.31 -19.93
C GLY A 90 10.85 -0.28 -21.01
N ALA A 91 11.73 0.55 -21.58
CA ALA A 91 12.70 0.13 -22.59
C ALA A 91 14.12 0.59 -22.20
N GLY A 92 15.11 -0.28 -22.41
CA GLY A 92 16.51 -0.07 -22.07
C GLY A 92 17.07 -1.21 -21.22
N MET A 93 18.31 -1.60 -21.48
CA MET A 93 18.98 -2.75 -20.83
C MET A 93 19.24 -2.60 -19.32
N ASN A 94 18.89 -1.45 -18.74
CA ASN A 94 19.10 -1.21 -17.32
C ASN A 94 17.82 -0.62 -16.72
N VAL A 95 17.24 -1.32 -15.74
CA VAL A 95 16.14 -0.83 -14.87
C VAL A 95 16.49 0.56 -14.32
N VAL A 96 17.79 0.81 -14.17
CA VAL A 96 18.38 2.05 -13.66
C VAL A 96 18.42 3.16 -14.73
N LYS A 97 18.44 2.89 -16.03
CA LYS A 97 18.41 3.97 -17.04
C LYS A 97 17.45 3.62 -18.17
N PRO A 98 16.15 3.54 -17.86
CA PRO A 98 15.17 3.35 -18.90
C PRO A 98 15.13 4.60 -19.77
N LEU A 99 14.96 4.40 -21.08
CA LEU A 99 14.77 5.51 -22.02
C LEU A 99 13.40 6.18 -21.81
N ALA A 100 12.41 5.40 -21.37
CA ALA A 100 11.10 5.85 -20.95
C ALA A 100 10.39 4.76 -20.11
N HIS A 101 9.64 5.17 -19.09
CA HIS A 101 8.67 4.35 -18.37
C HIS A 101 7.27 4.92 -18.58
N TYR A 102 6.29 4.05 -18.84
CA TYR A 102 4.91 4.46 -19.07
C TYR A 102 3.91 3.37 -18.71
N THR A 103 2.66 3.76 -18.46
CA THR A 103 1.55 2.81 -18.36
C THR A 103 0.81 2.72 -19.69
N ALA A 104 0.43 1.50 -20.09
CA ALA A 104 -0.48 1.25 -21.20
C ALA A 104 -1.62 0.29 -20.79
N ILE A 105 -2.71 0.31 -21.56
CA ILE A 105 -3.93 -0.44 -21.23
C ILE A 105 -4.21 -1.48 -22.32
N HIS A 106 -4.56 -2.69 -21.88
CA HIS A 106 -4.95 -3.81 -22.73
C HIS A 106 -6.36 -4.27 -22.35
N VAL A 107 -7.06 -4.95 -23.24
CA VAL A 107 -8.46 -5.37 -23.05
C VAL A 107 -8.67 -6.85 -23.34
N ALA A 108 -9.54 -7.48 -22.56
CA ALA A 108 -10.00 -8.85 -22.75
C ALA A 108 -11.52 -8.96 -22.54
N ALA A 109 -12.09 -10.06 -23.01
CA ALA A 109 -13.50 -10.42 -22.75
C ALA A 109 -13.67 -11.04 -21.35
N THR A 110 -12.64 -11.71 -20.84
CA THR A 110 -12.62 -12.37 -19.54
C THR A 110 -11.36 -11.95 -18.78
N PRO A 111 -11.33 -12.07 -17.45
CA PRO A 111 -10.12 -11.74 -16.69
C PRO A 111 -8.97 -12.72 -16.97
N ASP A 112 -9.26 -13.91 -17.51
CA ASP A 112 -8.25 -14.91 -17.90
C ASP A 112 -7.49 -14.56 -19.19
N GLY A 113 -7.84 -13.46 -19.85
CA GLY A 113 -7.25 -13.07 -21.13
C GLY A 113 -7.65 -14.00 -22.28
N PRO A 114 -6.86 -14.01 -23.38
CA PRO A 114 -5.69 -13.16 -23.60
C PRO A 114 -6.10 -11.68 -23.69
N PHE A 115 -5.27 -10.81 -23.14
CA PHE A 115 -5.39 -9.36 -23.29
C PHE A 115 -4.75 -8.93 -24.61
N ALA A 116 -5.42 -8.03 -25.32
CA ALA A 116 -4.93 -7.41 -26.54
C ALA A 116 -4.70 -5.91 -26.32
N PRO A 117 -3.75 -5.27 -27.03
CA PRO A 117 -3.55 -3.82 -26.97
C PRO A 117 -4.87 -3.06 -27.13
N HIS A 118 -5.08 -2.04 -26.29
CA HIS A 118 -6.34 -1.28 -26.27
C HIS A 118 -6.13 0.24 -26.34
N SER A 119 -5.24 0.80 -25.52
CA SER A 119 -4.94 2.24 -25.57
C SER A 119 -4.21 2.62 -26.86
N ASP A 120 -4.36 3.88 -27.29
CA ASP A 120 -3.73 4.40 -28.52
C ASP A 120 -2.21 4.67 -28.35
N GLY A 121 -1.59 4.07 -27.33
CA GLY A 121 -0.23 4.32 -26.86
C GLY A 121 -0.15 4.39 -25.33
N PRO A 122 0.92 5.00 -24.78
CA PRO A 122 1.00 5.38 -23.38
C PRO A 122 -0.21 6.20 -22.93
N VAL A 123 -0.78 5.85 -21.77
CA VAL A 123 -1.87 6.64 -21.15
C VAL A 123 -1.37 7.64 -20.11
N THR A 124 -0.08 7.60 -19.79
CA THR A 124 0.63 8.59 -18.97
C THR A 124 1.36 9.62 -19.84
N PRO A 125 1.66 10.83 -19.34
CA PRO A 125 2.27 11.90 -20.14
C PRO A 125 3.59 11.48 -20.82
N LEU A 126 3.75 11.83 -22.10
CA LEU A 126 4.98 11.57 -22.84
C LEU A 126 6.14 12.41 -22.27
N GLY A 127 7.33 11.82 -22.22
CA GLY A 127 8.53 12.46 -21.64
C GLY A 127 8.60 12.43 -20.12
N TRP A 128 7.55 11.93 -19.43
CA TRP A 128 7.62 11.60 -18.02
C TRP A 128 7.99 10.13 -17.86
N PHE A 129 8.70 9.83 -16.79
CA PHE A 129 8.90 8.44 -16.38
C PHE A 129 7.78 8.07 -15.41
N CYS A 130 6.87 7.23 -15.87
CA CYS A 130 5.65 6.89 -15.16
C CYS A 130 5.43 5.39 -15.02
N ILE A 131 5.01 4.97 -13.83
CA ILE A 131 4.69 3.58 -13.50
C ILE A 131 3.42 3.52 -12.63
N ASP A 132 3.01 2.29 -12.34
CA ASP A 132 1.97 1.90 -11.38
C ASP A 132 0.64 2.64 -11.56
N GLY A 133 0.16 2.69 -12.81
CA GLY A 133 -1.13 3.29 -13.13
C GLY A 133 -2.31 2.41 -12.69
N THR A 134 -3.09 2.86 -11.73
CA THR A 134 -4.34 2.22 -11.27
C THR A 134 -5.58 2.95 -11.80
N LEU A 135 -6.67 2.20 -12.02
CA LEU A 135 -7.97 2.76 -12.42
C LEU A 135 -8.76 3.22 -11.19
N HIS A 136 -9.27 4.44 -11.23
CA HIS A 136 -10.30 4.93 -10.32
C HIS A 136 -11.52 5.41 -11.12
N VAL A 137 -12.72 4.98 -10.76
CA VAL A 137 -13.97 5.54 -11.30
C VAL A 137 -14.64 6.35 -10.20
N ASP A 138 -14.89 7.64 -10.47
CA ASP A 138 -15.50 8.52 -9.49
C ASP A 138 -17.03 8.38 -9.44
N ARG A 139 -17.68 9.18 -8.57
CA ARG A 139 -19.14 9.11 -8.36
C ARG A 139 -19.94 9.60 -9.57
N GLN A 140 -19.29 10.28 -10.51
CA GLN A 140 -19.87 10.81 -11.74
C GLN A 140 -19.58 9.88 -12.93
N GLU A 141 -19.11 8.65 -12.66
CA GLU A 141 -18.74 7.64 -13.67
C GLU A 141 -17.59 8.07 -14.59
N GLN A 142 -16.82 9.10 -14.19
CA GLN A 142 -15.61 9.51 -14.88
C GLN A 142 -14.46 8.58 -14.48
N ALA A 143 -13.77 8.04 -15.49
CA ALA A 143 -12.60 7.20 -15.29
C ALA A 143 -11.35 8.08 -15.11
N TRP A 144 -10.51 7.70 -14.17
CA TRP A 144 -9.24 8.35 -13.86
C TRP A 144 -8.14 7.29 -13.83
N ILE A 145 -6.97 7.66 -14.31
CA ILE A 145 -5.73 6.96 -13.97
C ILE A 145 -5.08 7.69 -12.79
N VAL A 146 -4.67 6.95 -11.76
CA VAL A 146 -3.78 7.43 -10.72
C VAL A 146 -2.44 6.73 -10.88
N PHE A 147 -1.36 7.48 -10.98
CA PHE A 147 -0.06 6.93 -11.39
C PHE A 147 1.10 7.65 -10.70
N VAL A 148 2.27 7.03 -10.77
CA VAL A 148 3.54 7.56 -10.25
C VAL A 148 4.27 8.32 -11.33
N ARG A 149 4.87 9.46 -10.97
CA ARG A 149 6.01 10.04 -11.69
C ARG A 149 7.27 9.74 -10.89
N GLU A 150 8.17 8.99 -11.51
CA GLU A 150 9.26 8.32 -10.81
C GLU A 150 10.26 9.28 -10.17
N TRP A 151 10.68 8.91 -8.97
CA TRP A 151 11.74 9.57 -8.23
C TRP A 151 13.08 9.63 -8.99
N THR A 152 13.32 8.71 -9.92
CA THR A 152 14.50 8.72 -10.82
C THR A 152 14.52 9.94 -11.74
N GLN A 153 13.34 10.51 -12.04
CA GLN A 153 13.20 11.74 -12.82
C GLN A 153 13.06 12.98 -11.95
N VAL A 154 12.33 12.92 -10.84
CA VAL A 154 11.93 14.12 -10.05
C VAL A 154 12.50 14.19 -8.63
N VAL A 155 13.37 13.26 -8.25
CA VAL A 155 14.01 13.11 -6.92
C VAL A 155 13.03 12.75 -5.81
N ASN A 156 12.03 13.60 -5.59
CA ASN A 156 10.93 13.39 -4.66
C ASN A 156 9.73 12.89 -5.47
N GLY A 157 9.54 11.58 -5.52
CA GLY A 157 8.50 10.91 -6.30
C GLY A 157 7.13 11.55 -6.09
N GLU A 158 6.33 11.55 -7.15
CA GLU A 158 5.06 12.25 -7.20
C GLU A 158 3.94 11.28 -7.57
N ILE A 159 2.76 11.42 -6.96
CA ILE A 159 1.55 10.70 -7.36
C ILE A 159 0.62 11.70 -8.05
N TYR A 160 0.14 11.34 -9.24
CA TYR A 160 -0.77 12.15 -10.06
C TYR A 160 -2.09 11.42 -10.29
N ALA A 161 -3.15 12.18 -10.52
CA ALA A 161 -4.39 11.69 -11.13
C ALA A 161 -4.64 12.41 -12.46
N MET A 162 -5.17 11.71 -13.44
CA MET A 162 -5.52 12.29 -14.75
C MET A 162 -6.79 11.61 -15.28
N PRO A 163 -7.76 12.36 -15.83
CA PRO A 163 -8.96 11.74 -16.37
C PRO A 163 -8.61 10.94 -17.64
N LEU A 164 -9.27 9.81 -17.83
CA LEU A 164 -9.21 9.00 -19.03
C LEU A 164 -10.49 9.18 -19.86
N SER A 165 -10.40 8.91 -21.16
CA SER A 165 -11.61 8.82 -21.99
C SER A 165 -12.55 7.71 -21.47
N PRO A 166 -13.87 7.80 -21.70
CA PRO A 166 -14.82 6.81 -21.17
C PRO A 166 -14.65 5.38 -21.73
N ASP A 167 -13.84 5.21 -22.77
CA ASP A 167 -13.42 3.93 -23.34
C ASP A 167 -12.00 3.53 -22.89
N LEU A 168 -11.35 4.30 -22.00
CA LEU A 168 -10.00 4.10 -21.48
C LEU A 168 -8.87 4.12 -22.53
N ARG A 169 -9.12 4.63 -23.74
CA ARG A 169 -8.11 4.59 -24.81
C ARG A 169 -7.00 5.64 -24.68
N ARG A 170 -7.29 6.78 -24.06
CA ARG A 170 -6.42 7.96 -24.04
C ARG A 170 -6.66 8.86 -22.83
N PRO A 171 -5.69 9.71 -22.44
CA PRO A 171 -5.93 10.80 -21.50
C PRO A 171 -7.02 11.74 -22.02
N ALA A 172 -7.81 12.28 -21.09
CA ALA A 172 -8.93 13.18 -21.35
C ALA A 172 -8.78 14.54 -20.62
N GLY A 173 -7.56 14.88 -20.20
CA GLY A 173 -7.25 16.12 -19.51
C GLY A 173 -5.80 16.15 -19.03
N GLU A 174 -5.45 17.18 -18.27
CA GLU A 174 -4.10 17.38 -17.74
C GLU A 174 -3.84 16.57 -16.46
N PRO A 175 -2.60 16.14 -16.19
CA PRO A 175 -2.24 15.48 -14.95
C PRO A 175 -2.32 16.44 -13.75
N HIS A 176 -3.01 16.03 -12.69
CA HIS A 176 -3.16 16.75 -11.43
C HIS A 176 -2.27 16.12 -10.35
N LEU A 177 -1.31 16.89 -9.82
CA LEU A 177 -0.45 16.42 -8.72
C LEU A 177 -1.28 16.22 -7.45
N LEU A 178 -1.29 15.00 -6.92
CA LEU A 178 -1.98 14.69 -5.67
C LEU A 178 -1.11 15.07 -4.47
N PHE A 179 0.12 14.57 -4.45
CA PHE A 179 1.14 14.86 -3.43
C PHE A 179 2.51 14.28 -3.84
N ARG A 180 3.52 14.56 -3.04
CA ARG A 180 4.88 14.00 -3.17
C ARG A 180 5.19 13.05 -2.04
N ALA A 181 6.18 12.17 -2.21
CA ALA A 181 6.61 11.25 -1.15
C ALA A 181 6.91 11.97 0.18
N SER A 182 7.59 13.12 0.10
CA SER A 182 7.96 13.92 1.29
C SER A 182 6.77 14.48 2.08
N SER A 183 5.55 14.45 1.53
CA SER A 183 4.35 14.88 2.25
C SER A 183 4.00 13.93 3.40
N ALA A 184 4.44 12.67 3.34
CA ALA A 184 4.24 11.72 4.42
C ALA A 184 5.40 11.78 5.43
N PRO A 185 5.12 11.91 6.74
CA PRO A 185 6.16 12.03 7.77
C PRO A 185 6.99 10.75 7.96
N TRP A 186 6.48 9.61 7.50
CA TRP A 186 7.15 8.30 7.57
C TRP A 186 8.00 7.97 6.33
N SER A 187 7.88 8.73 5.24
CA SER A 187 8.72 8.53 4.04
C SER A 187 10.12 9.10 4.29
N THR A 188 11.14 8.27 4.11
CA THR A 188 12.54 8.65 4.31
C THR A 188 13.29 8.82 3.00
N ARG A 189 14.26 9.74 3.02
CA ARG A 189 15.24 9.88 1.94
C ARG A 189 16.11 8.65 1.82
N GLN A 190 16.28 8.19 0.59
CA GLN A 190 17.07 7.04 0.20
C GLN A 190 18.37 7.49 -0.46
N LYS A 191 19.32 6.56 -0.47
CA LYS A 191 20.52 6.61 -1.29
C LYS A 191 20.42 5.53 -2.36
N SER A 192 20.73 5.91 -3.59
CA SER A 192 20.75 5.01 -4.74
C SER A 192 21.99 5.30 -5.59
N GLU A 193 22.18 4.56 -6.67
CA GLU A 193 23.24 4.83 -7.64
C GLU A 193 23.07 6.15 -8.40
N TYR A 194 21.88 6.77 -8.33
CA TYR A 194 21.63 8.10 -8.89
C TYR A 194 22.04 9.22 -7.94
N GLY A 195 22.49 8.92 -6.72
CA GLY A 195 22.84 9.89 -5.69
C GLY A 195 22.03 9.74 -4.40
N GLU A 196 21.93 10.84 -3.65
CA GLU A 196 21.32 10.86 -2.32
C GLU A 196 20.12 11.79 -2.26
N GLY A 197 19.16 11.48 -1.39
CA GLY A 197 18.02 12.36 -1.12
C GLY A 197 16.71 11.98 -1.82
N TYR A 198 16.71 10.87 -2.56
CA TYR A 198 15.54 10.37 -3.29
C TYR A 198 14.43 9.91 -2.36
N GLN A 199 13.17 10.11 -2.73
CA GLN A 199 12.03 9.55 -2.01
C GLN A 199 11.09 8.89 -3.00
N VAL A 200 10.81 7.61 -2.76
CA VAL A 200 10.04 6.76 -3.69
C VAL A 200 8.54 6.97 -3.48
N THR A 201 7.78 6.90 -4.56
CA THR A 201 6.32 6.73 -4.57
C THR A 201 6.03 5.53 -5.47
N ASP A 202 5.33 4.51 -4.98
CA ASP A 202 4.97 3.31 -5.73
C ASP A 202 3.54 2.86 -5.39
N GLY A 203 2.96 2.04 -6.27
CA GLY A 203 1.73 1.28 -6.03
C GLY A 203 0.56 2.07 -5.45
N PRO A 204 0.11 3.17 -6.09
CA PRO A 204 -1.10 3.86 -5.66
C PRO A 204 -2.32 2.94 -5.84
N TRP A 205 -3.17 2.85 -4.82
CA TRP A 205 -4.43 2.15 -4.86
C TRP A 205 -5.53 2.99 -4.22
N VAL A 206 -6.57 3.30 -4.98
CA VAL A 206 -7.67 4.15 -4.51
C VAL A 206 -8.80 3.29 -3.96
N HIS A 207 -9.20 3.55 -2.71
CA HIS A 207 -10.26 2.82 -2.04
C HIS A 207 -11.30 3.78 -1.46
N ARG A 208 -12.56 3.60 -1.82
CA ARG A 208 -13.67 4.29 -1.17
C ARG A 208 -14.23 3.41 -0.07
N THR A 209 -14.15 3.88 1.18
CA THR A 209 -14.66 3.14 2.34
C THR A 209 -16.19 3.06 2.31
N ALA A 210 -16.76 2.17 3.12
CA ALA A 210 -18.22 2.07 3.30
C ALA A 210 -18.84 3.37 3.83
N ALA A 211 -18.07 4.18 4.57
CA ALA A 211 -18.49 5.51 5.04
C ALA A 211 -18.37 6.61 3.95
N GLY A 212 -17.89 6.27 2.75
CA GLY A 212 -17.76 7.18 1.62
C GLY A 212 -16.44 7.96 1.55
N THR A 213 -15.57 7.83 2.56
CA THR A 213 -14.22 8.42 2.59
C THR A 213 -13.37 7.85 1.48
N LEU A 214 -12.68 8.72 0.74
CA LEU A 214 -11.73 8.30 -0.29
C LEU A 214 -10.32 8.22 0.31
N LEU A 215 -9.76 7.02 0.25
CA LEU A 215 -8.40 6.71 0.68
C LEU A 215 -7.54 6.40 -0.54
N LEU A 216 -6.26 6.70 -0.44
CA LEU A 216 -5.24 6.30 -1.39
C LEU A 216 -4.14 5.59 -0.60
N LEU A 217 -4.00 4.29 -0.81
CA LEU A 217 -2.90 3.49 -0.29
C LEU A 217 -1.73 3.63 -1.26
N TRP A 218 -0.51 3.71 -0.75
CA TRP A 218 0.68 3.83 -1.58
C TRP A 218 1.92 3.40 -0.79
N SER A 219 3.02 3.20 -1.50
CA SER A 219 4.27 2.73 -0.92
C SER A 219 5.44 3.70 -1.09
N SER A 220 6.36 3.63 -0.12
CA SER A 220 7.64 4.33 -0.11
C SER A 220 8.62 3.53 0.74
N PHE A 221 9.77 4.12 1.07
CA PHE A 221 10.69 3.59 2.06
C PHE A 221 10.57 4.38 3.36
N GLY A 222 10.60 3.65 4.48
CA GLY A 222 10.66 4.19 5.83
C GLY A 222 11.83 3.60 6.61
N HIS A 223 11.84 3.76 7.94
CA HIS A 223 12.93 3.25 8.77
C HIS A 223 13.03 1.71 8.78
N GLY A 224 11.92 1.01 8.54
CA GLY A 224 11.83 -0.46 8.54
C GLY A 224 11.97 -1.13 7.17
N GLY A 225 12.41 -0.39 6.13
CA GLY A 225 12.45 -0.87 4.75
C GLY A 225 11.27 -0.35 3.93
N TYR A 226 10.77 -1.17 3.00
CA TYR A 226 9.62 -0.80 2.18
C TYR A 226 8.33 -0.77 3.02
N VAL A 227 7.51 0.26 2.87
CA VAL A 227 6.33 0.47 3.72
C VAL A 227 5.09 0.81 2.89
N THR A 228 3.92 0.55 3.47
CA THR A 228 2.62 0.96 2.93
C THR A 228 2.02 2.03 3.82
N GLY A 229 1.64 3.17 3.24
CA GLY A 229 0.92 4.24 3.91
C GLY A 229 -0.49 4.47 3.35
N ILE A 230 -1.18 5.44 3.93
CA ILE A 230 -2.52 5.86 3.53
C ILE A 230 -2.54 7.39 3.49
N ALA A 231 -3.15 7.94 2.44
CA ALA A 231 -3.62 9.32 2.38
C ALA A 231 -5.15 9.35 2.33
N ARG A 232 -5.77 10.39 2.91
CA ARG A 232 -7.22 10.64 2.88
C ARG A 232 -7.51 11.88 2.04
N SER A 233 -8.43 11.78 1.09
CA SER A 233 -8.95 12.97 0.40
C SER A 233 -9.90 13.73 1.33
N LEU A 234 -9.58 15.00 1.59
CA LEU A 234 -10.38 15.87 2.47
C LEU A 234 -11.67 16.35 1.80
N SER A 235 -11.69 16.43 0.46
CA SER A 235 -12.88 16.74 -0.33
C SER A 235 -13.76 15.52 -0.57
N GLY A 236 -13.17 14.32 -0.58
CA GLY A 236 -13.82 13.08 -1.00
C GLY A 236 -13.68 12.79 -2.51
N ASP A 237 -13.04 13.71 -3.24
CA ASP A 237 -12.75 13.64 -4.68
C ASP A 237 -11.28 13.27 -4.94
N ILE A 238 -11.00 12.71 -6.11
CA ILE A 238 -9.66 12.20 -6.45
C ILE A 238 -8.59 13.30 -6.52
N THR A 239 -8.98 14.52 -6.85
CA THR A 239 -8.09 15.68 -6.90
C THR A 239 -7.66 16.18 -5.52
N GLY A 240 -8.17 15.58 -4.43
CA GLY A 240 -7.78 15.95 -3.07
C GLY A 240 -8.39 17.29 -2.62
N PRO A 241 -7.75 18.03 -1.70
CA PRO A 241 -6.40 17.80 -1.17
C PRO A 241 -6.28 16.51 -0.36
N TRP A 242 -5.07 15.95 -0.33
CA TRP A 242 -4.76 14.68 0.33
C TRP A 242 -3.98 14.88 1.63
N GLU A 243 -4.52 14.36 2.72
CA GLU A 243 -3.89 14.36 4.03
C GLU A 243 -3.23 13.01 4.32
N GLN A 244 -1.93 13.01 4.62
CA GLN A 244 -1.17 11.79 4.90
C GLN A 244 -1.39 11.32 6.33
N ALA A 245 -1.54 10.00 6.52
CA ALA A 245 -1.51 9.42 7.85
C ALA A 245 -0.12 9.61 8.50
N GLU A 246 -0.10 9.86 9.81
CA GLU A 246 1.14 10.06 10.57
C GLU A 246 2.00 8.80 10.64
N THR A 247 1.37 7.62 10.59
CA THR A 247 2.05 6.32 10.64
C THR A 247 1.69 5.45 9.44
N PRO A 248 2.63 4.61 8.97
CA PRO A 248 2.35 3.65 7.90
C PRO A 248 1.34 2.58 8.36
N LEU A 249 0.53 2.10 7.43
CA LEU A 249 -0.37 0.95 7.62
C LEU A 249 0.40 -0.35 7.80
N PHE A 250 1.49 -0.53 7.03
CA PHE A 250 2.37 -1.70 7.10
C PHE A 250 3.82 -1.23 7.03
N ALA A 251 4.64 -1.67 7.99
CA ALA A 251 6.02 -1.17 8.18
C ALA A 251 7.07 -2.28 8.30
N THR A 252 6.75 -3.50 7.86
CA THR A 252 7.61 -4.69 7.97
C THR A 252 8.10 -5.16 6.60
N ASP A 253 8.73 -4.25 5.87
CA ASP A 253 9.35 -4.48 4.56
C ASP A 253 8.37 -5.06 3.52
N GLY A 254 7.35 -4.29 3.16
CA GLY A 254 6.34 -4.72 2.19
C GLY A 254 5.44 -3.58 1.71
N GLY A 255 4.95 -3.73 0.49
CA GLY A 255 4.24 -2.66 -0.20
C GLY A 255 3.69 -3.08 -1.54
N HIS A 256 3.38 -2.06 -2.36
CA HIS A 256 2.53 -2.19 -3.53
C HIS A 256 1.14 -2.76 -3.17
N PRO A 257 0.37 -2.04 -2.34
CA PRO A 257 -0.86 -2.54 -1.76
C PRO A 257 -2.04 -2.49 -2.74
N MET A 258 -2.95 -3.45 -2.63
CA MET A 258 -4.33 -3.26 -3.07
C MET A 258 -5.32 -3.91 -2.10
N LEU A 259 -6.54 -3.39 -2.07
CA LEU A 259 -7.64 -3.90 -1.25
C LEU A 259 -8.67 -4.61 -2.13
N PHE A 260 -9.17 -5.74 -1.64
CA PHE A 260 -10.31 -6.43 -2.25
C PHE A 260 -11.18 -7.09 -1.19
N ARG A 261 -12.42 -7.42 -1.55
CA ARG A 261 -13.31 -8.22 -0.70
C ARG A 261 -13.28 -9.66 -1.17
N ASP A 262 -13.15 -10.58 -0.22
CA ASP A 262 -13.30 -12.00 -0.50
C ASP A 262 -14.78 -12.40 -0.64
N PHE A 263 -15.04 -13.67 -0.95
CA PHE A 263 -16.40 -14.20 -1.11
C PHE A 263 -17.21 -14.22 0.19
N ASP A 264 -16.56 -14.07 1.36
CA ASP A 264 -17.20 -13.90 2.66
C ASP A 264 -17.41 -12.41 3.03
N ASN A 265 -17.19 -11.50 2.07
CA ASN A 265 -17.28 -10.05 2.23
C ASN A 265 -16.26 -9.44 3.22
N ARG A 266 -15.21 -10.18 3.58
CA ARG A 266 -14.11 -9.67 4.41
C ARG A 266 -13.19 -8.82 3.56
N LEU A 267 -12.79 -7.66 4.08
CA LEU A 267 -11.83 -6.79 3.41
C LEU A 267 -10.41 -7.31 3.66
N LEU A 268 -9.69 -7.58 2.59
CA LEU A 268 -8.31 -8.06 2.61
C LEU A 268 -7.40 -7.05 1.93
N LEU A 269 -6.22 -6.86 2.52
CA LEU A 269 -5.08 -6.19 1.94
C LEU A 269 -4.15 -7.24 1.35
N THR A 270 -3.78 -7.06 0.08
CA THR A 270 -2.66 -7.78 -0.51
C THR A 270 -1.52 -6.83 -0.83
N LEU A 271 -0.30 -7.33 -0.68
CA LEU A 271 0.98 -6.67 -0.92
C LEU A 271 2.07 -7.74 -1.02
N HIS A 272 3.25 -7.43 -1.55
CA HIS A 272 4.39 -8.34 -1.41
C HIS A 272 5.24 -7.99 -0.19
N SER A 273 5.79 -9.01 0.47
CA SER A 273 6.74 -8.87 1.57
C SER A 273 7.52 -10.19 1.75
N PRO A 274 8.84 -10.16 2.03
CA PRO A 274 9.70 -8.99 2.14
C PRO A 274 9.92 -8.27 0.80
N ASN A 275 10.47 -7.05 0.81
CA ASN A 275 10.89 -6.32 -0.41
C ASN A 275 12.35 -6.65 -0.75
N ARG A 276 12.66 -7.95 -0.83
CA ARG A 276 14.03 -8.44 -1.06
C ARG A 276 14.05 -9.31 -2.31
N PRO A 277 15.00 -9.07 -3.23
CA PRO A 277 15.10 -9.87 -4.45
C PRO A 277 15.07 -11.37 -4.16
N MET A 278 14.25 -12.07 -4.94
CA MET A 278 14.02 -13.53 -4.88
C MET A 278 13.17 -14.01 -3.70
N GLN A 279 12.94 -13.17 -2.69
CA GLN A 279 12.23 -13.54 -1.46
C GLN A 279 10.81 -12.99 -1.40
N GLU A 280 10.41 -12.17 -2.37
CA GLU A 280 9.10 -11.52 -2.37
C GLU A 280 7.99 -12.57 -2.39
N ARG A 281 7.03 -12.45 -1.48
CA ARG A 281 5.86 -13.32 -1.38
C ARG A 281 4.61 -12.48 -1.23
N VAL A 282 3.53 -12.98 -1.82
CA VAL A 282 2.20 -12.39 -1.63
C VAL A 282 1.78 -12.56 -0.18
N ARG A 283 1.30 -11.47 0.42
CA ARG A 283 0.64 -11.46 1.72
C ARG A 283 -0.84 -11.19 1.53
N LEU A 284 -1.66 -11.82 2.37
CA LEU A 284 -3.08 -11.52 2.52
C LEU A 284 -3.31 -11.20 3.99
N LEU A 285 -3.73 -9.98 4.26
CA LEU A 285 -3.88 -9.44 5.61
C LEU A 285 -5.32 -8.96 5.78
N PRO A 286 -6.08 -9.51 6.73
CA PRO A 286 -7.40 -8.97 7.04
C PRO A 286 -7.29 -7.52 7.53
N VAL A 287 -8.13 -6.65 6.99
CA VAL A 287 -8.19 -5.25 7.40
C VAL A 287 -9.61 -4.86 7.78
N GLN A 288 -9.72 -3.91 8.70
CA GLN A 288 -10.98 -3.26 9.06
C GLN A 288 -10.94 -1.79 8.72
N GLU A 289 -12.02 -1.31 8.13
CA GLU A 289 -12.32 0.11 8.06
C GLU A 289 -12.79 0.55 9.46
N THR A 290 -12.07 1.49 10.07
CA THR A 290 -12.57 2.14 11.28
C THR A 290 -13.34 3.40 10.88
N ALA A 291 -14.54 3.58 11.43
CA ALA A 291 -15.26 4.82 11.24
C ALA A 291 -14.46 5.97 11.87
N GLY A 292 -14.30 7.07 11.15
CA GLY A 292 -13.83 8.33 11.72
C GLY A 292 -14.85 8.84 12.69
N CYS A 293 -14.72 8.43 13.93
CA CYS A 293 -15.58 8.92 14.98
C CYS A 293 -15.33 10.42 15.18
N ASN A 294 -16.24 11.26 14.69
CA ASN A 294 -16.78 12.34 15.52
C ASN A 294 -17.58 11.68 16.66
N ALA A 295 -16.88 10.98 17.57
CA ALA A 295 -17.50 10.46 18.78
C ALA A 295 -16.82 11.15 19.95
N GLU A 296 -17.51 12.15 20.48
CA GLU A 296 -17.38 12.45 21.90
C GLU A 296 -17.45 11.14 22.68
N ARG A 297 -16.37 10.87 23.41
CA ARG A 297 -16.24 9.95 24.55
C ARG A 297 -17.45 9.03 24.79
N ARG A 298 -17.23 7.73 24.60
CA ARG A 298 -17.67 6.68 25.54
C ARG A 298 -16.84 5.41 25.31
N PHE A 299 -15.65 5.36 25.91
CA PHE A 299 -15.03 4.09 26.29
C PHE A 299 -14.60 4.20 27.74
N GLU A 300 -15.50 3.73 28.60
CA GLU A 300 -15.23 3.40 29.98
C GLU A 300 -14.65 1.98 30.04
N ALA A 301 -13.52 1.87 30.72
CA ALA A 301 -12.78 0.68 31.11
C ALA A 301 -13.40 -0.71 30.79
N ARG A 302 -12.93 -1.35 29.70
CA ARG A 302 -12.86 -2.82 29.60
C ARG A 302 -11.50 -3.26 29.08
N SER A 303 -10.46 -2.99 29.87
CA SER A 303 -9.14 -3.61 29.73
C SER A 303 -8.39 -3.50 31.06
N LYS A 304 -8.92 -4.18 32.10
CA LYS A 304 -8.21 -4.43 33.36
C LYS A 304 -8.34 -5.89 33.85
N SER A 305 -8.68 -6.84 32.97
CA SER A 305 -8.87 -8.25 33.38
C SER A 305 -7.94 -9.27 32.70
N ILE A 306 -6.85 -8.86 32.05
CA ILE A 306 -5.91 -9.83 31.43
C ILE A 306 -4.45 -9.68 31.93
N LEU A 307 -4.18 -8.77 32.86
CA LEU A 307 -2.88 -8.62 33.51
C LEU A 307 -3.00 -8.83 35.02
N LEU A 308 -3.47 -10.02 35.43
CA LEU A 308 -3.22 -10.56 36.78
C LEU A 308 -3.45 -12.08 36.80
N SER A 309 -2.72 -12.84 35.97
CA SER A 309 -2.72 -14.31 36.09
C SER A 309 -1.38 -14.96 35.79
N LEU A 310 -0.29 -14.20 35.86
CA LEU A 310 1.07 -14.72 35.69
C LEU A 310 2.02 -14.20 36.78
N TYR A 311 1.63 -14.36 38.05
CA TYR A 311 2.54 -14.24 39.20
C TYR A 311 1.97 -14.97 40.42
N LEU A 312 1.61 -16.24 40.25
CA LEU A 312 1.27 -17.15 41.36
C LEU A 312 1.56 -18.60 40.92
N TYR A 313 2.83 -18.86 40.61
CA TYR A 313 3.35 -20.22 40.56
C TYR A 313 4.87 -20.23 40.75
N LEU A 314 5.35 -19.70 41.87
CA LEU A 314 6.70 -19.94 42.39
C LEU A 314 6.74 -19.40 43.82
N SER A 315 6.48 -20.29 44.80
CA SER A 315 7.05 -20.32 46.16
C SER A 315 6.05 -20.91 47.17
N HIS A 316 5.95 -22.24 47.19
CA HIS A 316 5.72 -22.96 48.45
C HIS A 316 7.08 -23.41 48.95
N SER A 317 7.62 -22.74 49.96
CA SER A 317 8.29 -23.39 51.10
C SER A 317 8.84 -22.38 52.10
N SER A 318 8.76 -22.79 53.37
CA SER A 318 9.47 -22.30 54.56
C SER A 318 9.06 -20.94 55.17
N SER A 319 8.12 -21.05 56.11
CA SER A 319 8.28 -20.71 57.54
C SER A 319 9.37 -19.71 57.96
N GLY A 320 8.99 -18.69 58.72
CA GLY A 320 9.88 -18.09 59.72
C GLY A 320 9.59 -16.65 60.13
N ARG A 321 8.83 -16.49 61.22
CA ARG A 321 8.85 -15.46 62.28
C ARG A 321 9.28 -14.02 61.94
N GLU A 322 8.35 -13.10 62.19
CA GLU A 322 8.58 -11.68 62.49
C GLU A 322 9.26 -11.48 63.85
N SER A 323 10.20 -10.53 63.89
CA SER A 323 10.45 -9.66 65.04
C SER A 323 11.18 -8.38 64.58
N GLN A 324 10.51 -7.23 64.72
CA GLN A 324 11.11 -5.88 64.83
C GLN A 324 12.06 -5.81 66.07
N PRO A 325 12.97 -4.81 66.25
CA PRO A 325 12.69 -3.37 66.04
C PRO A 325 13.86 -2.40 65.70
N ASP A 326 13.46 -1.16 65.38
CA ASP A 326 13.98 0.20 65.68
C ASP A 326 15.45 0.68 65.57
N LEU A 327 15.50 1.93 65.04
CA LEU A 327 16.26 3.13 65.45
C LEU A 327 17.80 3.17 65.41
N THR A 328 18.38 4.03 64.55
CA THR A 328 18.86 5.41 64.87
C THR A 328 19.99 5.90 63.93
N ASN A 329 19.95 7.22 63.66
CA ASN A 329 21.07 8.15 63.38
C ASN A 329 21.86 8.01 62.06
N ALA A 330 22.28 9.07 61.34
CA ALA A 330 22.29 10.51 61.60
C ALA A 330 22.69 11.28 60.31
N ARG A 331 22.18 12.53 60.19
CA ARG A 331 22.86 13.76 59.69
C ARG A 331 23.39 13.78 58.23
N GLU A 332 23.33 14.84 57.42
CA GLU A 332 23.06 16.28 57.61
C GLU A 332 23.05 17.01 56.24
N ARG A 333 22.35 18.17 56.19
CA ARG A 333 22.52 19.38 55.32
C ARG A 333 22.28 19.24 53.80
N GLY A 334 21.60 20.15 53.08
CA GLY A 334 20.94 21.45 53.32
C GLY A 334 20.40 21.92 51.95
N ALA A 335 19.13 22.31 51.79
CA ALA A 335 18.51 23.63 52.01
C ALA A 335 18.79 24.71 50.92
N ALA A 336 17.75 25.04 50.13
CA ALA A 336 17.28 26.39 49.68
C ALA A 336 16.34 26.23 48.44
N HIS A 337 15.01 26.44 48.52
CA HIS A 337 14.21 27.69 48.30
C HIS A 337 14.31 28.28 46.87
N ASN A 338 13.28 28.81 46.19
CA ASN A 338 11.81 28.94 46.35
C ASN A 338 11.23 29.43 44.99
N ASP A 339 9.93 29.19 44.77
CA ASP A 339 8.92 29.95 44.00
C ASP A 339 9.21 30.54 42.60
N SER A 340 8.37 30.17 41.61
CA SER A 340 7.18 30.97 41.21
C SER A 340 6.61 30.56 39.84
N LEU A 341 5.27 30.69 39.75
CA LEU A 341 4.45 30.49 38.56
C LEU A 341 4.84 31.41 37.41
N LEU A 342 4.79 30.88 36.18
CA LEU A 342 4.51 31.66 34.98
C LEU A 342 3.54 30.90 34.07
N VAL A 343 2.36 31.49 33.94
CA VAL A 343 1.30 31.13 33.01
C VAL A 343 1.80 31.40 31.58
N GLY A 344 1.97 30.33 30.80
CA GLY A 344 2.14 30.39 29.35
C GLY A 344 0.92 29.76 28.67
N ARG A 345 -0.04 30.58 28.24
CA ARG A 345 -1.06 30.17 27.26
C ARG A 345 -0.36 29.96 25.91
N THR A 346 -0.36 28.73 25.39
CA THR A 346 -0.16 28.49 23.96
C THR A 346 -1.16 27.44 23.45
N ARG A 347 -2.13 27.97 22.69
CA ARG A 347 -2.90 27.39 21.58
C ARG A 347 -3.36 25.92 21.68
N LYS A 348 -4.69 25.78 21.82
CA LYS A 348 -5.48 24.66 21.29
C LYS A 348 -5.17 24.44 19.80
N ALA A 349 -4.84 23.20 19.42
CA ALA A 349 -5.03 22.61 18.10
C ALA A 349 -4.67 21.11 18.23
N ASN A 350 -5.35 20.10 17.68
CA ASN A 350 -6.66 19.90 17.10
C ASN A 350 -6.97 18.41 17.36
N ASN A 351 -8.24 18.05 17.52
CA ASN A 351 -8.67 16.65 17.60
C ASN A 351 -8.35 15.95 16.27
N TRP A 352 -7.42 15.00 16.25
CA TRP A 352 -7.21 14.13 15.09
C TRP A 352 -8.24 13.00 15.10
N ILE A 353 -9.19 13.06 14.18
CA ILE A 353 -10.05 11.92 13.85
C ILE A 353 -9.27 11.03 12.91
N LEU A 354 -8.59 10.03 13.47
CA LEU A 354 -8.06 8.89 12.73
C LEU A 354 -9.22 8.21 12.00
N ILE A 355 -9.18 8.23 10.68
CA ILE A 355 -9.87 7.23 9.85
C ILE A 355 -8.76 6.31 9.38
N SER A 356 -8.54 5.21 10.09
CA SER A 356 -7.50 4.26 9.77
C SER A 356 -8.12 2.97 9.24
N LEU A 357 -7.58 2.48 8.13
CA LEU A 357 -7.56 1.04 7.95
C LEU A 357 -6.67 0.47 9.05
N ARG A 358 -7.11 -0.59 9.71
CA ARG A 358 -6.28 -1.31 10.67
C ARG A 358 -6.13 -2.75 10.21
N ILE A 359 -4.89 -3.24 10.17
CA ILE A 359 -4.61 -4.66 10.00
C ILE A 359 -5.02 -5.37 11.28
N ILE A 360 -5.84 -6.41 11.14
CA ILE A 360 -6.22 -7.28 12.24
C ILE A 360 -5.10 -8.31 12.43
N CYS A 361 -4.45 -8.31 13.59
CA CYS A 361 -3.63 -9.45 13.99
C CYS A 361 -4.58 -10.60 14.33
N VAL A 362 -4.54 -11.68 13.54
CA VAL A 362 -5.26 -12.94 13.83
C VAL A 362 -4.32 -13.91 14.52
#